data_AF-A0A9J6G937-F1
#
_entry.id   AF-A0A9J6G937-F1
#
_cell.length_a   1.000
_cell.length_b   1.000
_cell.length_c   1.000
_cell.angle_alpha   90.00
_cell.angle_beta   90.00
_cell.angle_gamma   90.00
#
_symmetry.space_group_name_H-M   'P 1'
#
loop_
_entity.id
_entity.type
_entity.pdbx_description
1 polymer ?
#
loop_
_entity_poly.entity_id
_entity_poly.type
_entity_poly.pdbx_seq_one_letter_code
_entity_poly.pdbx_strand_id
1 'polypeptide(L)'
;MRADLDGVRELAARMKPKRVYTLSFERLAADPLNETQRLFASLDLDFTPSVLEYLRSHTSATINDHKDMFSTKRNSKVVIDSWKRSLSKFRIFYIEKKCGDLLRKLGYELLTSRA
;
A
#
# COMPACT_ATOMS: atom_id res chain seq x y z
N MET A 1 -2.90 5.93 14.19
CA MET A 1 -3.66 5.35 13.06
C MET A 1 -5.05 5.96 12.87
N ARG A 2 -6.02 5.81 13.80
CA ARG A 2 -7.35 6.43 13.63
C ARG A 2 -7.26 7.96 13.53
N ALA A 3 -6.61 8.57 14.52
CA ALA A 3 -6.34 10.01 14.53
C ALA A 3 -5.55 10.46 13.29
N ASP A 4 -4.61 9.65 12.80
CA ASP A 4 -3.83 9.99 11.60
C ASP A 4 -4.72 10.04 10.34
N LEU A 5 -5.66 9.11 10.18
CA LEU A 5 -6.62 9.14 9.06
C LEU A 5 -7.52 10.37 9.11
N ASP A 6 -7.99 10.73 10.31
CA ASP A 6 -8.81 11.91 10.50
C ASP A 6 -7.97 13.18 10.26
N GLY A 7 -6.73 13.21 10.74
CA GLY A 7 -5.79 14.31 10.52
C GLY A 7 -5.43 14.53 9.05
N VAL A 8 -5.25 13.47 8.25
CA VAL A 8 -5.04 13.59 6.80
C VAL A 8 -6.27 14.19 6.11
N ARG A 9 -7.48 13.80 6.53
CA ARG A 9 -8.74 14.36 5.99
C ARG A 9 -8.90 15.83 6.35
N GLU A 10 -8.62 16.19 7.59
CA GLU A 10 -8.64 17.57 8.06
C GLU A 10 -7.61 18.42 7.32
N LEU A 11 -6.39 17.91 7.15
CA LEU A 11 -5.35 18.58 6.38
C LEU A 11 -5.78 18.80 4.93
N ALA A 12 -6.34 17.78 4.28
CA ALA A 12 -6.85 17.89 2.92
C ALA A 12 -8.00 18.90 2.80
N ALA A 13 -8.88 18.99 3.80
CA ALA A 13 -9.99 19.93 3.82
C ALA A 13 -9.54 21.39 4.01
N ARG A 14 -8.45 21.61 4.75
CA ARG A 14 -7.91 22.96 5.02
C ARG A 14 -6.99 23.49 3.92
N MET A 15 -6.37 22.60 3.16
CA MET A 15 -5.40 22.95 2.13
C MET A 15 -6.08 23.24 0.78
N LYS A 16 -5.42 24.05 -0.05
CA LYS A 16 -5.88 24.28 -1.44
C LYS A 16 -5.87 22.96 -2.23
N PRO A 17 -6.72 22.82 -3.26
CA PRO A 17 -6.69 21.65 -4.14
C PRO A 17 -5.27 21.35 -4.64
N LYS A 18 -4.93 20.06 -4.78
CA LYS A 18 -3.60 19.56 -5.22
C LYS A 18 -2.42 19.82 -4.27
N ARG A 19 -2.65 20.33 -3.05
CA ARG A 19 -1.58 20.47 -2.03
C ARG A 19 -1.36 19.23 -1.18
N VAL A 20 -2.32 18.30 -1.19
CA VAL A 20 -2.27 17.05 -0.44
C VAL A 20 -2.55 15.91 -1.40
N TYR A 21 -1.66 14.93 -1.43
CA TYR A 21 -1.84 13.70 -2.19
C TYR A 21 -1.73 12.52 -1.23
N THR A 22 -2.78 11.69 -1.17
CA THR A 22 -2.81 10.51 -0.32
C THR A 22 -2.50 9.28 -1.15
N LEU A 23 -1.48 8.54 -0.75
CA LEU A 23 -1.08 7.29 -1.37
C LEU A 23 -1.28 6.13 -0.38
N SER A 24 -2.06 5.13 -0.77
CA SER A 24 -2.18 3.88 0.00
C SER A 24 -1.05 2.93 -0.41
N PHE A 25 -0.36 2.39 0.58
CA PHE A 25 0.68 1.37 0.36
C PHE A 25 0.11 0.14 -0.34
N GLU A 26 -1.09 -0.30 0.06
CA GLU A 26 -1.77 -1.47 -0.49
C GLU A 26 -2.09 -1.29 -1.98
N ARG A 27 -2.61 -0.13 -2.36
CA ARG A 27 -2.88 0.19 -3.77
C ARG A 27 -1.59 0.29 -4.57
N LEU A 28 -0.59 1.01 -4.05
CA LEU A 28 0.72 1.14 -4.71
C LEU A 28 1.37 -0.22 -4.90
N ALA A 29 1.34 -1.10 -3.90
CA ALA A 29 1.94 -2.42 -3.99
C ALA A 29 1.14 -3.36 -4.92
N ALA A 30 -0.18 -3.17 -5.04
CA ALA A 30 -1.03 -3.98 -5.90
C ALA A 30 -0.86 -3.60 -7.39
N ASP A 31 -0.71 -2.30 -7.66
CA ASP A 31 -0.53 -1.76 -9.01
C ASP A 31 0.52 -0.62 -9.02
N PRO A 32 1.81 -0.98 -8.90
CA PRO A 32 2.87 0.02 -8.80
C PRO A 32 2.90 0.97 -9.99
N LEU A 33 2.66 0.46 -11.19
CA LEU A 33 2.73 1.26 -12.42
C LEU A 33 1.67 2.36 -12.44
N ASN A 34 0.41 1.98 -12.31
CA ASN A 34 -0.67 2.95 -12.45
C ASN A 34 -0.70 3.94 -11.27
N GLU A 35 -0.42 3.49 -10.04
CA GLU A 35 -0.38 4.39 -8.88
C GLU A 35 0.82 5.35 -8.93
N THR A 36 1.98 4.91 -9.45
CA THR A 36 3.13 5.81 -9.66
C THR A 36 2.83 6.84 -10.76
N GLN A 37 2.19 6.45 -11.86
CA GLN A 37 1.78 7.39 -12.90
C GLN A 37 0.80 8.44 -12.38
N ARG A 38 -0.17 8.05 -11.54
CA ARG A 38 -1.09 9.00 -10.88
C ARG A 38 -0.36 9.97 -9.95
N LEU A 39 0.65 9.48 -9.22
CA LEU A 39 1.48 10.33 -8.36
C LEU A 39 2.32 11.30 -9.19
N PHE A 40 2.95 10.86 -10.27
CA PHE A 40 3.74 11.72 -11.15
C PHE A 40 2.86 12.82 -11.76
N ALA A 41 1.67 12.45 -12.26
CA ALA A 41 0.71 13.42 -12.80
C ALA A 41 0.19 14.41 -11.74
N SER A 42 0.07 14.01 -10.47
CA SER A 42 -0.36 14.91 -9.40
C SER A 42 0.74 15.90 -8.98
N LEU A 43 2.00 15.51 -9.16
CA LEU A 43 3.19 16.31 -8.88
C LEU A 43 3.69 17.11 -10.09
N ASP A 44 3.03 16.99 -11.25
CA ASP A 44 3.45 17.61 -12.51
C ASP A 44 4.87 17.17 -12.95
N LEU A 45 5.14 15.87 -12.79
CA LEU A 45 6.41 15.23 -13.15
C LEU A 45 6.23 14.31 -14.36
N ASP A 46 7.24 14.28 -15.23
CA ASP A 46 7.27 13.39 -16.39
C ASP A 46 7.51 11.93 -15.99
N PHE A 47 6.62 11.04 -16.43
CA PHE A 47 6.80 9.60 -16.27
C PHE A 47 7.62 9.04 -17.44
N THR A 48 8.93 8.94 -17.26
CA THR A 48 9.88 8.56 -18.32
C THR A 48 10.07 7.03 -18.44
N PRO A 49 10.63 6.54 -19.56
CA PRO A 49 10.96 5.12 -19.72
C PRO A 49 11.92 4.59 -18.65
N SER A 50 12.85 5.41 -18.14
CA SER A 50 13.78 4.99 -17.08
C SER A 50 13.07 4.76 -15.75
N VAL A 51 12.05 5.56 -15.43
CA VAL A 51 11.18 5.33 -14.25
C VAL A 51 10.42 4.03 -14.40
N LEU A 52 9.87 3.75 -15.57
CA LEU A 52 9.16 2.49 -15.84
C LEU A 52 10.07 1.26 -15.66
N GLU A 53 11.30 1.32 -16.18
CA GLU A 53 12.28 0.25 -16.05
C GLU A 53 12.72 0.05 -14.59
N TYR A 54 13.00 1.15 -13.88
CA TYR A 54 13.32 1.10 -12.46
C TYR A 54 12.19 0.45 -11.65
N LEU A 55 10.95 0.87 -11.90
CA LEU A 55 9.77 0.35 -11.21
C LEU A 55 9.63 -1.16 -11.46
N ARG A 56 9.67 -1.60 -12.71
CA ARG A 56 9.55 -3.02 -13.07
C ARG A 56 10.65 -3.87 -12.45
N SER A 57 11.89 -3.38 -12.45
CA SER A 57 13.04 -4.12 -11.91
C SER A 57 13.02 -4.25 -10.38
N HIS A 58 12.29 -3.38 -9.67
CA HIS A 58 12.26 -3.36 -8.20
C HIS A 58 10.96 -3.88 -7.59
N THR A 59 9.84 -3.91 -8.32
CA THR A 59 8.53 -4.32 -7.78
C THR A 59 8.06 -5.71 -8.22
N SER A 60 8.80 -6.35 -9.14
CA SER A 60 8.46 -7.65 -9.74
C SER A 60 9.51 -8.73 -9.47
N ALA A 61 10.19 -8.65 -8.32
CA ALA A 61 11.24 -9.61 -7.97
C ALA A 61 10.72 -11.06 -7.96
N THR A 62 11.54 -11.97 -8.43
CA THR A 62 11.31 -13.42 -8.43
C THR A 62 11.91 -14.07 -7.19
N ILE A 63 11.55 -15.33 -6.91
CA ILE A 63 12.14 -16.12 -5.81
C ILE A 63 13.67 -16.12 -5.85
N ASN A 64 14.26 -16.09 -7.05
CA ASN A 64 15.71 -16.08 -7.22
C ASN A 64 16.37 -14.74 -6.84
N ASP A 65 15.62 -13.64 -6.84
CA ASP A 65 16.07 -12.30 -6.46
C ASP A 65 16.05 -12.09 -4.94
N HIS A 66 15.44 -13.00 -4.17
CA HIS A 66 15.35 -12.95 -2.71
C HIS A 66 16.61 -13.46 -1.99
N LYS A 67 17.70 -13.75 -2.71
CA LYS A 67 18.96 -14.25 -2.12
C LYS A 67 19.68 -13.23 -1.25
N ASP A 68 19.43 -11.94 -1.48
CA ASP A 68 19.99 -10.86 -0.68
C ASP A 68 18.90 -10.23 0.21
N MET A 69 19.08 -10.37 1.53
CA MET A 69 18.17 -9.80 2.52
C MET A 69 18.13 -8.27 2.50
N PHE A 70 19.19 -7.62 2.00
CA PHE A 70 19.32 -6.16 1.91
C PHE A 70 18.95 -5.60 0.54
N SER A 71 18.58 -6.45 -0.42
CA SER A 71 18.16 -6.02 -1.76
C SER A 71 16.94 -5.09 -1.66
N THR A 72 16.86 -4.11 -2.56
CA THR A 72 15.69 -3.23 -2.74
C THR A 72 14.62 -3.82 -3.65
N LYS A 73 14.87 -4.99 -4.26
CA LYS A 73 13.94 -5.65 -5.18
C LYS A 73 12.99 -6.57 -4.43
N ARG A 74 11.68 -6.36 -4.55
CA ARG A 74 10.65 -7.19 -3.89
C ARG A 74 9.48 -7.47 -4.83
N ASN A 75 8.77 -8.57 -4.60
CA ASN A 75 7.46 -8.77 -5.21
C ASN A 75 6.42 -7.98 -4.42
N SER A 76 6.10 -6.79 -4.90
CA SER A 76 5.19 -5.82 -4.26
C SER A 76 3.82 -6.43 -3.92
N LYS A 77 3.21 -7.16 -4.84
CA LYS A 77 1.88 -7.77 -4.67
C LYS A 77 1.82 -8.78 -3.51
N VAL A 78 2.89 -9.57 -3.34
CA VAL A 78 2.93 -10.63 -2.32
C VAL A 78 3.02 -10.03 -0.91
N VAL A 79 3.62 -8.85 -0.74
CA VAL A 79 3.88 -8.25 0.57
C VAL A 79 2.58 -7.80 1.26
N ILE A 80 1.58 -7.33 0.51
CA ILE A 80 0.33 -6.73 1.02
C ILE A 80 -0.35 -7.63 2.06
N ASP A 81 -0.59 -8.90 1.71
CA ASP A 81 -1.29 -9.87 2.56
C ASP A 81 -0.35 -10.84 3.28
N SER A 82 0.95 -10.57 3.32
CA SER A 82 1.94 -11.47 3.94
C SER A 82 1.62 -11.74 5.41
N TRP A 83 1.23 -10.71 6.16
CA TRP A 83 0.87 -10.82 7.57
C TRP A 83 -0.33 -11.74 7.80
N LYS A 84 -1.33 -11.75 6.89
CA LYS A 84 -2.50 -12.64 6.98
C LYS A 84 -2.11 -14.11 6.80
N ARG A 85 -1.03 -14.39 6.06
CA ARG A 85 -0.50 -15.74 5.87
C ARG A 85 0.40 -16.18 7.02
N SER A 86 1.08 -15.23 7.68
CA SER A 86 2.02 -15.52 8.77
C SER A 86 1.38 -15.64 10.15
N LEU A 87 0.19 -15.05 10.37
CA LEU A 87 -0.49 -15.07 11.66
C LEU A 87 -1.51 -16.21 11.76
N SER A 88 -1.71 -16.72 12.98
CA SER A 88 -2.78 -17.67 13.25
C SER A 88 -4.17 -17.01 13.16
N LYS A 89 -5.19 -17.80 12.83
CA LYS A 89 -6.59 -17.34 12.77
C LYS A 89 -7.04 -16.61 14.05
N PHE A 90 -6.60 -17.09 15.21
CA PHE A 90 -6.90 -16.46 16.51
C PHE A 90 -6.30 -15.04 16.62
N ARG A 91 -5.04 -14.86 16.19
CA ARG A 91 -4.39 -13.54 16.19
C ARG A 91 -5.06 -12.59 15.23
N ILE A 92 -5.39 -13.07 14.03
CA ILE A 92 -6.14 -12.29 13.03
C ILE A 92 -7.49 -11.86 13.63
N PHE A 93 -8.25 -12.79 14.20
CA PHE A 93 -9.53 -12.47 14.84
C PHE A 93 -9.38 -11.39 15.93
N TYR A 94 -8.34 -11.49 16.75
CA TYR A 94 -8.07 -10.47 17.77
C TYR A 94 -7.80 -9.08 17.16
N ILE A 95 -7.01 -9.03 16.08
CA ILE A 95 -6.74 -7.80 15.33
C ILE A 95 -8.05 -7.24 14.74
N GLU A 96 -8.86 -8.06 14.07
CA GLU A 96 -10.13 -7.65 13.48
C GLU A 96 -11.13 -7.18 14.53
N LYS A 97 -11.16 -7.82 15.70
CA LYS A 97 -11.99 -7.38 16.83
C LYS A 97 -11.58 -6.00 17.36
N LYS A 98 -10.28 -5.70 17.42
CA LYS A 98 -9.76 -4.42 17.96
C LYS A 98 -9.70 -3.28 16.93
N CYS A 99 -9.50 -3.62 15.66
CA CYS A 99 -9.19 -2.68 14.59
C CYS A 99 -10.15 -2.79 13.40
N GLY A 100 -11.22 -3.58 13.47
CA GLY A 100 -12.09 -3.85 12.33
C GLY A 100 -12.73 -2.62 11.71
N ASP A 101 -13.06 -1.60 12.52
CA ASP A 101 -13.52 -0.30 12.03
C ASP A 101 -12.45 0.42 11.20
N LEU A 102 -11.20 0.42 11.67
CA LEU A 102 -10.06 1.01 11.00
C LEU A 102 -9.70 0.24 9.72
N LEU A 103 -9.66 -1.09 9.79
CA LEU A 103 -9.38 -1.96 8.65
C LEU A 103 -10.41 -1.75 7.53
N ARG A 104 -11.71 -1.67 7.85
CA ARG A 104 -12.75 -1.35 6.87
C ARG A 104 -12.58 0.04 6.26
N LYS A 105 -12.25 1.06 7.07
CA LYS A 105 -11.96 2.42 6.56
C LYS A 105 -10.76 2.44 5.61
N LEU A 106 -9.79 1.56 5.82
CA LEU A 106 -8.61 1.38 4.97
C LEU A 106 -8.86 0.46 3.76
N GLY A 107 -10.07 -0.10 3.61
CA GLY A 107 -10.43 -0.97 2.50
C GLY A 107 -9.98 -2.43 2.66
N TYR A 108 -9.56 -2.85 3.85
CA TYR A 108 -9.25 -4.25 4.12
C TYR A 108 -10.52 -5.08 4.25
N GLU A 109 -10.53 -6.23 3.57
CA GLU A 109 -11.51 -7.28 3.81
C GLU A 109 -11.16 -8.07 5.07
N LEU A 110 -12.15 -8.23 5.94
CA LEU A 110 -12.02 -9.00 7.18
C LEU A 110 -12.22 -10.49 6.87
N LEU A 111 -11.42 -11.34 7.48
CA LEU A 111 -11.58 -12.79 7.38
C LEU A 111 -12.86 -13.26 8.08
N THR A 112 -13.29 -12.59 9.16
CA THR A 112 -14.58 -12.91 9.80
C THR A 112 -15.81 -12.54 8.97
N SER A 113 -15.71 -11.67 7.95
CA SER A 113 -16.85 -11.36 7.08
C SER A 113 -17.08 -12.35 5.94
N ARG A 114 -16.18 -13.35 5.79
CA ARG A 114 -16.30 -14.44 4.82
C ARG A 114 -16.71 -15.77 5.47
N ALA A 115 -17.02 -15.75 6.77
CA ALA A 115 -17.43 -16.90 7.57
C ALA A 115 -18.94 -16.95 7.74
#